data_AF-A0A850HCU5-F1
#
_entry.id   AF-A0A850HCU5-F1
#
_cell.length_a   1.000
_cell.length_b   1.000
_cell.length_c   1.000
_cell.angle_alpha   90.00
_cell.angle_beta   90.00
_cell.angle_gamma   90.00
#
_symmetry.space_group_name_H-M   'P 1'
#
loop_
_entity.id
_entity.type
_entity.pdbx_description
1 polymer ?
#
loop_
_entity_poly.entity_id
_entity_poly.type
_entity_poly.pdbx_seq_one_letter_code
_entity_poly.pdbx_strand_id
1 'polypeptide(L)'
;MSSYRFAARSLLVAIAAPLALAAAAPASAQALADLQTFEEVQPLEPTVLDGVWKVVGLQKQLLIENGHAIALEGWMHAFFWKVEPGMVTSTRIRQNADGRFEAYDALLQRPMKWTLRPDGTVFASGTGLFAPSFYLEPIELAYPDAFQEELDLIESGGRRIGAPPPLPGPIGDAPPAERPGPIDFDPANGYELQSRNKLCLDVSRSNMKKQGAKVMGWECHGGNNQKFYFLEEEGLIITGAGMCLEATGTKKGAPIKSYGCDGNAMQQWTASVKRMDIPGFANIRGGDMQIMRFTHSSGRCLDLSRSDSDKKKNGSKVMLWDCHDGANQAWGTLMRN
;
A
#
# COMPACT_ATOMS: atom_id res chain seq x y z
N MET A 1 37.76 12.62 -95.63
CA MET A 1 38.61 13.81 -95.34
C MET A 1 38.03 14.43 -94.07
N SER A 2 38.57 14.12 -92.91
CA SER A 2 39.73 14.77 -92.26
C SER A 2 39.39 16.12 -91.65
N SER A 3 39.63 16.20 -90.33
CA SER A 3 40.01 17.39 -89.55
C SER A 3 38.86 18.35 -89.19
N TYR A 4 38.79 19.02 -88.03
CA TYR A 4 39.82 19.62 -87.16
C TYR A 4 39.34 19.78 -85.70
N ARG A 5 40.32 19.84 -84.78
CA ARG A 5 40.22 20.18 -83.33
C ARG A 5 39.92 21.68 -83.12
N PHE A 6 39.40 22.08 -81.94
CA PHE A 6 39.77 23.26 -81.10
C PHE A 6 38.74 23.34 -79.94
N ALA A 7 39.08 23.04 -78.68
CA ALA A 7 39.68 23.90 -77.64
C ALA A 7 38.66 24.56 -76.67
N ALA A 8 38.89 24.23 -75.40
CA ALA A 8 38.36 24.71 -74.12
C ALA A 8 37.53 25.99 -74.03
N ARG A 9 36.49 25.93 -73.17
CA ARG A 9 36.24 26.93 -72.12
C ARG A 9 35.68 26.24 -70.87
N SER A 10 36.53 26.11 -69.86
CA SER A 10 36.13 25.72 -68.51
C SER A 10 35.29 26.84 -67.89
N LEU A 11 34.02 26.58 -67.59
CA LEU A 11 33.21 27.42 -66.70
C LEU A 11 33.13 26.70 -65.36
N LEU A 12 33.92 27.17 -64.39
CA LEU A 12 33.78 26.80 -62.98
C LEU A 12 32.47 27.40 -62.45
N VAL A 13 31.43 26.57 -62.33
CA VAL A 13 30.26 26.89 -61.52
C VAL A 13 30.52 26.36 -60.12
N ALA A 14 30.85 27.25 -59.19
CA ALA A 14 30.88 26.94 -57.77
C ALA A 14 29.44 26.73 -57.28
N ILE A 15 28.97 25.49 -57.30
CA ILE A 15 27.74 25.11 -56.60
C ILE A 15 28.09 25.05 -55.12
N ALA A 16 27.69 26.07 -54.37
CA ALA A 16 27.67 26.02 -52.92
C ALA A 16 26.71 24.91 -52.50
N ALA A 17 27.26 23.77 -52.08
CA ALA A 17 26.49 22.75 -51.39
C ALA A 17 26.01 23.35 -50.06
N PRO A 18 24.70 23.32 -49.75
CA PRO A 18 24.27 23.65 -48.39
C PRO A 18 24.87 22.57 -47.48
N LEU A 19 25.63 23.00 -46.46
CA LEU A 19 25.90 22.15 -45.30
C LEU A 19 24.52 21.73 -44.77
N ALA A 20 24.14 20.49 -45.05
CA ALA A 20 23.10 19.84 -44.27
C ALA A 20 23.64 19.78 -42.84
N LEU A 21 23.08 20.61 -41.96
CA LEU A 21 23.16 20.41 -40.53
C LEU A 21 22.77 18.95 -40.31
N ALA A 22 23.73 18.13 -39.88
CA ALA A 22 23.41 16.82 -39.36
C ALA A 22 22.41 17.04 -38.23
N ALA A 23 21.16 16.63 -38.47
CA ALA A 23 20.15 16.59 -37.44
C ALA A 23 20.77 15.87 -36.25
N ALA A 24 20.73 16.52 -35.09
CA ALA A 24 21.07 15.87 -33.84
C ALA A 24 20.37 14.51 -33.81
N ALA A 25 21.13 13.44 -33.60
CA ALA A 25 20.56 12.13 -33.31
C ALA A 25 19.49 12.33 -32.23
N PRO A 26 18.29 11.71 -32.37
CA PRO A 26 17.26 11.89 -31.36
C PRO A 26 17.85 11.46 -30.01
N ALA A 27 17.67 12.31 -29.00
CA ALA A 27 17.82 11.89 -27.62
C ALA A 27 17.10 10.55 -27.47
N SER A 28 17.79 9.55 -26.93
CA SER A 28 17.33 8.17 -26.75
C SER A 28 15.85 8.15 -26.35
N ALA A 29 14.98 7.81 -27.29
CA ALA A 29 13.56 7.61 -27.01
C ALA A 29 13.47 6.40 -26.09
N GLN A 30 13.21 6.65 -24.81
CA GLN A 30 12.98 5.61 -23.82
C GLN A 30 11.73 4.83 -24.24
N ALA A 31 11.85 3.51 -24.35
CA ALA A 31 10.70 2.66 -24.66
C ALA A 31 10.03 2.26 -23.34
N LEU A 32 8.70 2.31 -23.28
CA LEU A 32 7.98 1.60 -22.23
C LEU A 32 8.35 0.12 -22.30
N ALA A 33 8.53 -0.51 -21.14
CA ALA A 33 8.67 -1.95 -21.10
C ALA A 33 7.35 -2.57 -21.59
N ASP A 34 7.41 -3.51 -22.53
CA ASP A 34 6.24 -4.25 -23.02
C ASP A 34 5.89 -5.35 -22.00
N LEU A 35 5.44 -4.90 -20.83
CA LEU A 35 5.08 -5.73 -19.68
C LEU A 35 3.58 -5.73 -19.50
N GLN A 36 3.03 -6.90 -19.22
CA GLN A 36 1.65 -7.02 -18.77
C GLN A 36 1.51 -6.39 -17.38
N THR A 37 0.33 -5.83 -17.13
CA THR A 37 -0.09 -5.38 -15.81
C THR A 37 -0.60 -6.57 -14.98
N PHE A 38 -0.66 -6.41 -13.67
CA PHE A 38 -1.19 -7.43 -12.77
C PHE A 38 -2.62 -7.88 -13.14
N GLU A 39 -3.45 -6.97 -13.64
CA GLU A 39 -4.83 -7.26 -14.06
C GLU A 39 -4.91 -8.16 -15.30
N GLU A 40 -3.84 -8.23 -16.09
CA GLU A 40 -3.79 -8.96 -17.36
C GLU A 40 -3.20 -10.38 -17.22
N VAL A 41 -2.53 -10.67 -16.10
CA VAL A 41 -1.90 -11.97 -15.85
C VAL A 41 -2.82 -12.86 -15.02
N GLN A 42 -2.87 -14.15 -15.37
CA GLN A 42 -3.61 -15.11 -14.55
C GLN A 42 -2.83 -15.41 -13.26
N PRO A 43 -3.48 -15.43 -12.09
CA PRO A 43 -2.82 -15.77 -10.84
C PRO A 43 -2.30 -17.22 -10.88
N LEU A 44 -1.11 -17.44 -10.32
CA LEU A 44 -0.53 -18.77 -10.10
C LEU A 44 -0.67 -19.18 -8.64
N GLU A 45 -0.10 -20.31 -8.28
CA GLU A 45 -0.08 -20.77 -6.89
C GLU A 45 0.71 -19.79 -6.00
N PRO A 46 0.21 -19.46 -4.79
CA PRO A 46 0.92 -18.63 -3.83
C PRO A 46 2.20 -19.32 -3.35
N THR A 47 3.16 -18.51 -2.93
CA THR A 47 4.43 -18.99 -2.38
C THR A 47 4.71 -18.35 -1.03
N VAL A 48 5.65 -18.92 -0.27
CA VAL A 48 6.11 -18.29 0.98
C VAL A 48 6.79 -16.93 0.75
N LEU A 49 7.14 -16.60 -0.50
CA LEU A 49 7.70 -15.29 -0.86
C LEU A 49 6.63 -14.22 -1.07
N ASP A 50 5.33 -14.55 -1.08
CA ASP A 50 4.28 -13.56 -1.29
C ASP A 50 4.32 -12.50 -0.18
N GLY A 51 4.26 -11.21 -0.56
CA GLY A 51 4.50 -10.07 0.32
C GLY A 51 5.15 -8.88 -0.37
N VAL A 52 5.44 -7.81 0.39
CA VAL A 52 6.12 -6.60 -0.09
C VAL A 52 7.62 -6.73 0.15
N TRP A 53 8.40 -6.45 -0.88
CA TRP A 53 9.85 -6.58 -0.87
C TRP A 53 10.54 -5.33 -1.38
N LYS A 54 11.70 -5.05 -0.80
CA LYS A 54 12.61 -4.01 -1.25
C LYS A 54 13.67 -4.59 -2.19
N VAL A 55 13.77 -4.05 -3.40
CA VAL A 55 14.90 -4.28 -4.29
C VAL A 55 16.09 -3.47 -3.82
N VAL A 56 17.05 -4.11 -3.16
CA VAL A 56 18.14 -3.44 -2.43
C VAL A 56 18.96 -2.52 -3.34
N GLY A 57 19.34 -2.99 -4.54
CA GLY A 57 20.15 -2.20 -5.46
C GLY A 57 19.44 -0.97 -6.04
N LEU A 58 18.11 -0.96 -6.06
CA LEU A 58 17.29 0.12 -6.62
C LEU A 58 16.65 1.00 -5.54
N GLN A 59 16.56 0.52 -4.30
CA GLN A 59 15.77 1.12 -3.23
C GLN A 59 14.31 1.34 -3.66
N LYS A 60 13.74 0.33 -4.33
CA LYS A 60 12.37 0.33 -4.86
C LYS A 60 11.60 -0.84 -4.29
N GLN A 61 10.28 -0.71 -4.24
CA GLN A 61 9.41 -1.77 -3.73
C GLN A 61 8.74 -2.56 -4.86
N LEU A 62 8.57 -3.86 -4.60
CA LEU A 62 7.75 -4.76 -5.41
C LEU A 62 6.81 -5.55 -4.50
N LEU A 63 5.67 -5.94 -5.05
CA LEU A 63 4.75 -6.91 -4.46
C LEU A 63 5.00 -8.26 -5.12
N ILE A 64 5.29 -9.30 -4.34
CA ILE A 64 5.22 -10.67 -4.81
C ILE A 64 3.84 -11.22 -4.46
N GLU A 65 3.11 -11.69 -5.47
CA GLU A 65 1.78 -12.23 -5.29
C GLU A 65 1.50 -13.32 -6.33
N ASN A 66 1.08 -14.50 -5.87
CA ASN A 66 0.56 -15.58 -6.71
C ASN A 66 1.47 -15.88 -7.89
N GLY A 67 2.77 -16.00 -7.61
CA GLY A 67 3.79 -16.31 -8.61
C GLY A 67 4.28 -15.14 -9.47
N HIS A 68 3.91 -13.89 -9.15
CA HIS A 68 4.29 -12.69 -9.90
C HIS A 68 5.02 -11.68 -9.02
N ALA A 69 6.00 -10.95 -9.57
CA ALA A 69 6.60 -9.77 -8.95
C ALA A 69 6.13 -8.51 -9.67
N ILE A 70 5.40 -7.65 -8.97
CA ILE A 70 4.72 -6.47 -9.49
C ILE A 70 5.46 -5.23 -8.99
N ALA A 71 5.79 -4.31 -9.90
CA ALA A 71 6.41 -3.05 -9.53
C ALA A 71 5.44 -2.17 -8.73
N LEU A 72 5.77 -1.78 -7.50
CA LEU A 72 4.98 -0.78 -6.75
C LEU A 72 5.44 0.65 -7.04
N GLU A 73 6.70 0.79 -7.44
CA GLU A 73 7.30 2.04 -7.87
C GLU A 73 7.87 1.90 -9.27
N GLY A 74 7.87 2.98 -10.05
CA GLY A 74 8.50 2.99 -11.37
C GLY A 74 10.02 3.12 -11.31
N TRP A 75 10.72 2.55 -12.29
CA TRP A 75 12.16 2.72 -12.48
C TRP A 75 12.59 2.58 -13.94
N MET A 76 13.83 2.97 -14.23
CA MET A 76 14.48 2.73 -15.52
C MET A 76 15.32 1.46 -15.46
N HIS A 77 14.94 0.44 -16.22
CA HIS A 77 15.68 -0.81 -16.34
C HIS A 77 16.70 -0.76 -17.47
N ALA A 78 17.95 -1.10 -17.16
CA ALA A 78 19.08 -1.09 -18.10
C ALA A 78 19.22 0.21 -18.92
N PHE A 79 18.76 1.35 -18.40
CA PHE A 79 18.72 2.67 -19.05
C PHE A 79 17.79 2.83 -20.28
N PHE A 80 17.14 1.76 -20.74
CA PHE A 80 16.33 1.78 -21.97
C PHE A 80 14.83 1.56 -21.74
N TRP A 81 14.47 0.71 -20.79
CA TRP A 81 13.09 0.35 -20.54
C TRP A 81 12.54 1.04 -19.32
N LYS A 82 11.40 1.71 -19.46
CA LYS A 82 10.67 2.29 -18.34
C LYS A 82 9.70 1.26 -17.77
N VAL A 83 9.88 0.91 -16.49
CA VAL A 83 8.93 0.14 -15.70
C VAL A 83 8.04 1.10 -14.93
N GLU A 84 6.73 0.89 -14.99
CA GLU A 84 5.72 1.69 -14.29
C GLU A 84 5.09 0.88 -13.15
N PRO A 85 4.53 1.56 -12.13
CA PRO A 85 3.75 0.89 -11.10
C PRO A 85 2.63 0.01 -11.70
N GLY A 86 2.45 -1.20 -11.16
CA GLY A 86 1.48 -2.19 -11.61
C GLY A 86 1.98 -3.14 -12.70
N MET A 87 3.15 -2.88 -13.30
CA MET A 87 3.76 -3.78 -14.29
C MET A 87 4.35 -5.03 -13.63
N VAL A 88 4.15 -6.19 -14.26
CA VAL A 88 4.70 -7.47 -13.82
C VAL A 88 6.11 -7.63 -14.36
N THR A 89 7.08 -7.67 -13.45
CA THR A 89 8.51 -7.72 -13.77
C THR A 89 9.10 -9.13 -13.69
N SER A 90 8.45 -10.02 -12.95
CA SER A 90 8.74 -11.45 -12.97
C SER A 90 7.45 -12.27 -12.87
N THR A 91 7.43 -13.42 -13.50
CA THR A 91 6.30 -14.38 -13.52
C THR A 91 6.79 -15.76 -13.11
N ARG A 92 5.88 -16.71 -12.91
CA ARG A 92 6.21 -18.13 -12.64
C ARG A 92 7.15 -18.31 -11.45
N ILE A 93 7.02 -17.46 -10.43
CA ILE A 93 7.74 -17.61 -9.15
C ILE A 93 7.18 -18.86 -8.47
N ARG A 94 7.99 -19.91 -8.35
CA ARG A 94 7.58 -21.21 -7.81
C ARG A 94 8.69 -21.81 -7.00
N GLN A 95 8.34 -22.45 -5.89
CA GLN A 95 9.31 -23.15 -5.05
C GLN A 95 9.57 -24.56 -5.59
N ASN A 96 10.84 -24.89 -5.76
CA ASN A 96 11.31 -26.22 -6.09
C ASN A 96 11.52 -27.06 -4.82
N ALA A 97 11.62 -28.37 -5.00
CA ALA A 97 11.92 -29.30 -3.90
C ALA A 97 13.31 -29.09 -3.24
N ASP A 98 14.18 -28.19 -3.72
CA ASP A 98 15.39 -27.75 -3.00
C ASP A 98 15.22 -26.50 -2.13
N GLY A 99 14.03 -25.91 -2.06
CA GLY A 99 13.86 -24.59 -1.42
C GLY A 99 14.40 -23.44 -2.27
N ARG A 100 14.91 -23.70 -3.48
CA ARG A 100 15.14 -22.66 -4.48
C ARG A 100 13.83 -22.32 -5.16
N PHE A 101 13.73 -21.09 -5.62
CA PHE A 101 12.61 -20.61 -6.40
C PHE A 101 13.04 -20.46 -7.86
N GLU A 102 12.22 -20.96 -8.77
CA GLU A 102 12.30 -20.61 -10.18
C GLU A 102 11.41 -19.41 -10.43
N ALA A 103 11.87 -18.50 -11.27
CA ALA A 103 11.10 -17.36 -11.73
C ALA A 103 11.40 -17.12 -13.21
N TYR A 104 10.62 -16.27 -13.86
CA TYR A 104 10.86 -15.85 -15.23
C TYR A 104 10.85 -14.33 -15.31
N ASP A 105 11.96 -13.77 -15.75
CA ASP A 105 12.11 -12.33 -15.99
C ASP A 105 11.24 -11.95 -17.19
N ALA A 106 10.24 -11.11 -16.95
CA ALA A 106 9.30 -10.69 -17.99
C ALA A 106 9.92 -9.66 -18.94
N LEU A 107 10.86 -8.83 -18.46
CA LEU A 107 11.55 -7.83 -19.27
C LEU A 107 12.55 -8.49 -20.21
N LEU A 108 13.36 -9.39 -19.66
CA LEU A 108 14.45 -10.05 -20.38
C LEU A 108 14.05 -11.39 -20.99
N GLN A 109 12.78 -11.77 -20.82
CA GLN A 109 12.15 -12.99 -21.33
C GLN A 109 13.02 -14.23 -21.14
N ARG A 110 13.46 -14.46 -19.89
CA ARG A 110 14.37 -15.56 -19.56
C ARG A 110 14.14 -16.12 -18.16
N PRO A 111 14.50 -17.40 -17.90
CA PRO A 111 14.41 -17.96 -16.56
C PRO A 111 15.43 -17.34 -15.60
N MET A 112 15.02 -17.25 -14.34
CA MET A 112 15.82 -16.80 -13.21
C MET A 112 15.74 -17.82 -12.07
N LYS A 113 16.82 -17.87 -11.28
CA LYS A 113 16.89 -18.63 -10.04
C LYS A 113 16.90 -17.67 -8.87
N TRP A 114 15.99 -17.89 -7.94
CA TRP A 114 15.80 -17.11 -6.74
C TRP A 114 16.13 -18.01 -5.55
N THR A 115 16.97 -17.53 -4.65
CA THR A 115 17.45 -18.31 -3.51
C THR A 115 17.09 -17.56 -2.23
N LEU A 116 16.21 -18.15 -1.42
CA LEU A 116 15.97 -17.66 -0.07
C LEU A 116 17.21 -17.98 0.78
N ARG A 117 17.73 -16.95 1.46
CA ARG A 117 18.91 -17.05 2.31
C ARG A 117 18.46 -17.11 3.79
N PRO A 118 19.30 -17.68 4.68
CA PRO A 118 18.99 -17.75 6.12
C PRO A 118 18.68 -16.40 6.76
N ASP A 119 19.25 -15.31 6.22
CA ASP A 119 19.01 -13.94 6.71
C ASP A 119 17.63 -13.36 6.28
N GLY A 120 16.74 -14.18 5.72
CA GLY A 120 15.42 -13.77 5.26
C GLY A 120 15.41 -13.04 3.91
N THR A 121 16.56 -12.82 3.29
CA THR A 121 16.63 -12.13 1.99
C THR A 121 16.59 -13.11 0.82
N VAL A 122 16.13 -12.65 -0.34
CA VAL A 122 16.15 -13.43 -1.58
C VAL A 122 17.24 -12.93 -2.50
N PHE A 123 18.12 -13.83 -2.95
CA PHE A 123 19.06 -13.56 -4.02
C PHE A 123 18.50 -14.06 -5.36
N ALA A 124 18.17 -13.13 -6.26
CA ALA A 124 17.71 -13.42 -7.61
C ALA A 124 18.87 -13.34 -8.59
N SER A 125 18.99 -14.35 -9.46
CA SER A 125 20.08 -14.44 -10.45
C SER A 125 19.60 -15.04 -11.77
N GLY A 126 19.93 -14.36 -12.88
CA GLY A 126 19.72 -14.86 -14.23
C GLY A 126 20.89 -15.71 -14.73
N THR A 127 20.79 -16.18 -15.97
CA THR A 127 21.89 -16.85 -16.68
C THR A 127 22.21 -16.14 -18.01
N GLY A 128 23.43 -16.36 -18.53
CA GLY A 128 23.90 -15.78 -19.79
C GLY A 128 24.68 -14.46 -19.65
N LEU A 129 25.05 -13.89 -20.80
CA LEU A 129 25.75 -12.60 -20.86
C LEU A 129 24.80 -11.47 -20.41
N PHE A 130 25.26 -10.60 -19.51
CA PHE A 130 24.44 -9.58 -18.83
C PHE A 130 23.28 -10.15 -17.99
N ALA A 131 23.49 -11.31 -17.36
CA ALA A 131 22.52 -11.85 -16.42
C ALA A 131 22.24 -10.87 -15.27
N PRO A 132 20.98 -10.50 -15.00
CA PRO A 132 20.66 -9.67 -13.85
C PRO A 132 20.93 -10.45 -12.55
N SER A 133 21.46 -9.76 -11.55
CA SER A 133 21.48 -10.23 -10.17
C SER A 133 21.07 -9.12 -9.23
N PHE A 134 20.20 -9.43 -8.28
CA PHE A 134 19.72 -8.47 -7.29
C PHE A 134 19.30 -9.18 -6.00
N TYR A 135 19.22 -8.41 -4.93
CA TYR A 135 18.75 -8.85 -3.63
C TYR A 135 17.39 -8.24 -3.33
N LEU A 136 16.55 -9.02 -2.68
CA LEU A 136 15.29 -8.59 -2.10
C LEU A 136 15.37 -8.71 -0.58
N GLU A 137 15.01 -7.63 0.11
CA GLU A 137 14.80 -7.61 1.56
C GLU A 137 13.29 -7.59 1.85
N PRO A 138 12.78 -8.42 2.77
CA PRO A 138 11.36 -8.43 3.10
C PRO A 138 10.99 -7.14 3.83
N ILE A 139 9.88 -6.52 3.45
CA ILE A 139 9.25 -5.42 4.19
C ILE A 139 8.06 -5.98 4.97
N GLU A 140 7.19 -6.72 4.28
CA GLU A 140 5.98 -7.31 4.82
C GLU A 140 5.74 -8.65 4.11
N LEU A 141 5.35 -9.69 4.85
CA LEU A 141 5.13 -11.03 4.30
C LEU A 141 3.65 -11.39 4.43
N ALA A 142 3.07 -11.95 3.37
CA ALA A 142 1.69 -12.44 3.41
C ALA A 142 1.54 -13.68 4.31
N TYR A 143 2.63 -14.44 4.49
CA TYR A 143 2.65 -15.70 5.25
C TYR A 143 3.88 -15.77 6.18
N PRO A 144 3.98 -14.92 7.22
CA PRO A 144 5.18 -14.82 8.05
C PRO A 144 5.54 -16.12 8.78
N ASP A 145 4.55 -16.88 9.27
CA ASP A 145 4.79 -18.16 9.95
C ASP A 145 5.34 -19.21 8.98
N ALA A 146 4.73 -19.35 7.80
CA ALA A 146 5.17 -20.30 6.77
C ALA A 146 6.54 -19.95 6.19
N PHE A 147 6.84 -18.65 6.10
CA PHE A 147 8.15 -18.15 5.72
C PHE A 147 9.20 -18.49 6.79
N GLN A 148 8.88 -18.32 8.07
CA GLN A 148 9.79 -18.68 9.16
C GLN A 148 10.08 -20.19 9.20
N GLU A 149 9.07 -21.04 8.97
CA GLU A 149 9.29 -22.48 8.86
C GLU A 149 10.25 -22.84 7.71
N GLU A 150 10.20 -22.11 6.59
CA GLU A 150 11.17 -22.31 5.49
C GLU A 150 12.59 -21.92 5.90
N LEU A 151 12.75 -20.82 6.64
CA LEU A 151 14.06 -20.41 7.17
C LEU A 151 14.63 -21.45 8.13
N ASP A 152 13.82 -21.95 9.06
CA ASP A 152 14.23 -22.97 10.04
C ASP A 152 14.69 -24.28 9.34
N LEU A 153 14.02 -24.65 8.24
CA LEU A 153 14.43 -25.78 7.39
C LEU A 153 15.78 -25.53 6.70
N ILE A 154 15.99 -24.33 6.16
CA ILE A 154 17.25 -23.96 5.51
C ILE A 154 18.40 -23.95 6.53
N GLU A 155 18.19 -23.35 7.71
CA GLU A 155 19.20 -23.24 8.77
C GLU A 155 19.60 -24.59 9.35
N SER A 156 18.65 -25.51 9.49
CA SER A 156 18.91 -26.88 9.96
C SER A 156 19.65 -27.75 8.93
N GLY A 157 19.96 -27.22 7.75
CA GLY A 157 20.52 -27.99 6.62
C GLY A 157 19.52 -29.01 6.06
N GLY A 158 18.25 -28.87 6.46
CA GLY A 158 17.14 -29.66 5.98
C GLY A 158 16.79 -29.30 4.54
N ARG A 159 15.95 -30.13 3.94
CA ARG A 159 15.37 -29.88 2.63
C ARG A 159 13.91 -30.26 2.68
N ARG A 160 13.03 -29.43 2.12
CA ARG A 160 11.60 -29.73 2.08
C ARG A 160 11.36 -31.00 1.25
N ILE A 161 10.81 -32.04 1.87
CA ILE A 161 10.44 -33.30 1.21
C ILE A 161 8.92 -33.28 1.00
N GLY A 162 8.49 -33.01 -0.23
CA GLY A 162 7.08 -32.89 -0.60
C GLY A 162 6.69 -31.47 -1.02
N ALA A 163 5.43 -31.30 -1.43
CA ALA A 163 4.89 -29.98 -1.75
C ALA A 163 4.89 -29.09 -0.49
N PRO A 164 5.07 -27.77 -0.62
CA PRO A 164 4.81 -26.84 0.48
C PRO A 164 3.42 -27.08 1.09
N PRO A 165 3.23 -26.84 2.40
CA PRO A 165 1.89 -26.83 2.96
C PRO A 165 1.02 -25.90 2.11
N PRO A 166 -0.25 -26.27 1.83
CA PRO A 166 -1.12 -25.44 1.05
C PRO A 166 -1.23 -24.09 1.76
N LEU A 167 -0.64 -23.07 1.14
CA LEU A 167 -0.86 -21.70 1.57
C LEU A 167 -2.32 -21.36 1.26
N PRO A 168 -2.98 -20.52 2.07
CA PRO A 168 -4.25 -19.91 1.68
C PRO A 168 -4.09 -19.41 0.24
N GLY A 169 -5.06 -19.73 -0.62
CA GLY A 169 -5.01 -19.48 -2.06
C GLY A 169 -4.73 -18.01 -2.41
N PRO A 170 -4.91 -17.61 -3.69
CA PRO A 170 -4.74 -16.22 -4.04
C PRO A 170 -5.53 -15.31 -3.10
N ILE A 171 -5.08 -14.07 -2.98
CA ILE A 171 -5.66 -13.00 -2.14
C ILE A 171 -7.21 -12.91 -2.20
N GLY A 172 -7.87 -13.58 -3.15
CA GLY A 172 -9.31 -13.66 -3.33
C GLY A 172 -10.10 -14.87 -2.79
N ASP A 173 -9.53 -15.89 -2.14
CA ASP A 173 -10.34 -17.05 -1.64
C ASP A 173 -10.38 -17.23 -0.10
N ALA A 174 -9.66 -16.40 0.66
CA ALA A 174 -9.89 -16.30 2.11
C ALA A 174 -11.14 -15.44 2.38
N PRO A 175 -12.01 -15.77 3.36
CA PRO A 175 -13.13 -14.92 3.73
C PRO A 175 -12.63 -13.49 4.05
N PRO A 176 -13.40 -12.44 3.70
CA PRO A 176 -12.94 -11.06 3.60
C PRO A 176 -12.73 -10.40 4.97
N ALA A 177 -11.74 -10.86 5.73
CA ALA A 177 -11.44 -10.31 7.05
C ALA A 177 -9.99 -9.85 7.24
N GLU A 178 -9.00 -10.29 6.44
CA GLU A 178 -7.58 -10.07 6.82
C GLU A 178 -6.62 -9.69 5.68
N ARG A 179 -7.06 -8.99 4.61
CA ARG A 179 -6.11 -8.26 3.75
C ARG A 179 -6.62 -6.86 3.38
N PRO A 180 -5.87 -5.78 3.69
CA PRO A 180 -6.23 -4.45 3.22
C PRO A 180 -5.82 -4.31 1.75
N GLY A 181 -6.79 -4.47 0.85
CA GLY A 181 -6.70 -3.86 -0.48
C GLY A 181 -6.73 -2.32 -0.38
N PRO A 182 -6.90 -1.57 -1.49
CA PRO A 182 -7.39 -0.21 -1.40
C PRO A 182 -8.64 -0.27 -0.52
N ILE A 183 -8.63 0.39 0.63
CA ILE A 183 -9.70 0.19 1.61
C ILE A 183 -11.00 0.55 0.93
N ASP A 184 -11.82 -0.47 0.68
CA ASP A 184 -13.19 -0.26 0.31
C ASP A 184 -13.86 0.25 1.57
N PHE A 185 -14.04 1.56 1.65
CA PHE A 185 -14.79 2.22 2.72
C PHE A 185 -16.29 1.92 2.58
N ASP A 186 -16.65 0.68 2.23
CA ASP A 186 -18.02 0.19 2.21
C ASP A 186 -18.58 0.44 3.60
N PRO A 187 -19.50 1.42 3.74
CA PRO A 187 -20.02 1.82 5.03
C PRO A 187 -20.73 0.68 5.78
N ALA A 188 -21.06 -0.42 5.10
CA ALA A 188 -21.54 -1.65 5.71
C ALA A 188 -20.52 -2.26 6.69
N ASN A 189 -19.22 -2.13 6.41
CA ASN A 189 -18.12 -2.74 7.18
C ASN A 189 -17.47 -1.78 8.20
N GLY A 190 -17.86 -0.50 8.20
CA GLY A 190 -17.28 0.51 9.11
C GLY A 190 -17.83 0.42 10.54
N TYR A 191 -16.96 0.75 11.50
CA TYR A 191 -17.33 0.83 12.91
C TYR A 191 -18.06 2.13 13.22
N GLU A 192 -19.11 2.04 14.02
CA GLU A 192 -19.76 3.20 14.62
C GLU A 192 -19.11 3.49 15.97
N LEU A 193 -18.23 4.51 16.01
CA LEU A 193 -17.49 4.89 17.22
C LEU A 193 -18.38 5.70 18.16
N GLN A 194 -18.90 5.06 19.21
CA GLN A 194 -19.71 5.70 20.24
C GLN A 194 -18.86 6.04 21.46
N SER A 195 -18.85 7.32 21.84
CA SER A 195 -18.31 7.74 23.13
C SER A 195 -19.12 7.17 24.30
N ARG A 196 -18.55 7.01 25.49
CA ARG A 196 -19.34 6.61 26.69
C ARG A 196 -20.45 7.62 27.03
N ASN A 197 -20.38 8.86 26.54
CA ASN A 197 -21.44 9.87 26.60
C ASN A 197 -22.62 9.62 25.62
N LYS A 198 -22.62 8.49 24.90
CA LYS A 198 -23.70 8.01 23.99
C LYS A 198 -23.85 8.79 22.69
N LEU A 199 -22.93 9.70 22.38
CA LEU A 199 -22.81 10.31 21.06
C LEU A 199 -21.81 9.54 20.20
N CYS A 200 -22.14 9.38 18.94
CA CYS A 200 -21.29 8.79 17.92
C CYS A 200 -20.46 9.86 17.22
N LEU A 201 -19.25 9.48 16.81
CA LEU A 201 -18.45 10.28 15.89
C LEU A 201 -19.21 10.40 14.57
N ASP A 202 -19.27 11.61 14.02
CA ASP A 202 -20.13 11.91 12.87
C ASP A 202 -19.45 12.95 11.97
N VAL A 203 -19.40 12.69 10.67
CA VAL A 203 -18.99 13.65 9.66
C VAL A 203 -20.23 14.33 9.09
N SER A 204 -20.22 15.65 8.95
CA SER A 204 -21.34 16.38 8.38
C SER A 204 -21.64 15.91 6.94
N ARG A 205 -22.83 15.30 6.75
CA ARG A 205 -23.27 14.64 5.51
C ARG A 205 -23.07 15.46 4.24
N SER A 206 -23.39 16.75 4.26
CA SER A 206 -23.35 17.60 3.06
C SER A 206 -21.94 17.85 2.51
N ASN A 207 -20.89 17.52 3.28
CA ASN A 207 -19.51 17.80 2.93
C ASN A 207 -18.56 16.61 3.11
N MET A 208 -19.06 15.38 3.28
CA MET A 208 -18.23 14.22 3.68
C MET A 208 -17.02 13.92 2.77
N LYS A 209 -17.11 14.21 1.46
CA LYS A 209 -16.01 14.02 0.50
C LYS A 209 -15.18 15.29 0.27
N LYS A 210 -15.48 16.38 0.96
CA LYS A 210 -14.80 17.67 0.81
C LYS A 210 -13.70 17.81 1.86
N GLN A 211 -12.59 18.43 1.45
CA GLN A 211 -11.51 18.81 2.35
C GLN A 211 -12.03 19.70 3.49
N GLY A 212 -11.66 19.36 4.72
CA GLY A 212 -12.06 20.10 5.91
C GLY A 212 -13.52 19.90 6.32
N ALA A 213 -14.15 18.77 5.98
CA ALA A 213 -15.51 18.48 6.45
C ALA A 213 -15.56 18.48 7.98
N LYS A 214 -16.67 18.99 8.53
CA LYS A 214 -16.86 19.07 9.99
C LYS A 214 -17.05 17.67 10.56
N VAL A 215 -16.23 17.32 11.54
CA VAL A 215 -16.39 16.15 12.40
C VAL A 215 -17.01 16.60 13.72
N MET A 216 -18.01 15.89 14.21
CA MET A 216 -18.83 16.26 15.36
C MET A 216 -19.36 15.03 16.10
N GLY A 217 -19.86 15.24 17.32
CA GLY A 217 -20.67 14.25 18.03
C GLY A 217 -22.13 14.39 17.62
N TRP A 218 -22.76 13.27 17.27
CA TRP A 218 -24.17 13.21 16.92
C TRP A 218 -24.81 11.97 17.49
N GLU A 219 -26.13 11.99 17.63
CA GLU A 219 -26.91 10.80 17.94
C GLU A 219 -26.57 9.66 16.97
N CYS A 220 -26.37 8.49 17.53
CA CYS A 220 -26.03 7.28 16.79
C CYS A 220 -27.21 6.87 15.87
N HIS A 221 -27.07 7.00 14.56
CA HIS A 221 -28.07 6.60 13.56
C HIS A 221 -27.55 5.57 12.54
N GLY A 222 -26.26 5.23 12.57
CA GLY A 222 -25.68 4.16 11.75
C GLY A 222 -25.51 4.49 10.26
N GLY A 223 -25.83 5.72 9.84
CA GLY A 223 -25.60 6.15 8.47
C GLY A 223 -24.12 6.22 8.10
N ASN A 224 -23.82 6.23 6.80
CA ASN A 224 -22.44 6.17 6.26
C ASN A 224 -21.49 7.24 6.84
N ASN A 225 -22.06 8.35 7.31
CA ASN A 225 -21.33 9.44 7.93
C ASN A 225 -20.93 9.23 9.40
N GLN A 226 -21.27 8.07 9.95
CA GLN A 226 -20.87 7.59 11.28
C GLN A 226 -20.04 6.31 11.21
N LYS A 227 -19.50 6.00 10.03
CA LYS A 227 -18.70 4.82 9.77
C LYS A 227 -17.24 5.22 9.74
N PHE A 228 -16.42 4.50 10.50
CA PHE A 228 -14.99 4.76 10.60
C PHE A 228 -14.20 3.45 10.62
N TYR A 229 -12.96 3.54 10.14
CA TYR A 229 -11.97 2.48 10.10
C TYR A 229 -10.74 3.01 10.81
N PHE A 230 -10.12 2.17 11.63
CA PHE A 230 -8.82 2.50 12.20
C PHE A 230 -7.80 1.57 11.59
N LEU A 231 -6.82 2.16 10.90
CA LEU A 231 -5.66 1.49 10.38
C LEU A 231 -4.53 1.68 11.38
N GLU A 232 -4.28 0.64 12.18
CA GLU A 232 -3.34 0.74 13.30
C GLU A 232 -1.89 0.90 12.84
N GLU A 233 -1.51 0.22 11.76
CA GLU A 233 -0.14 0.24 11.23
C GLU A 233 0.20 1.61 10.60
N GLU A 234 -0.75 2.19 9.86
CA GLU A 234 -0.61 3.50 9.22
C GLU A 234 -0.92 4.67 10.16
N GLY A 235 -1.51 4.39 11.33
CA GLY A 235 -1.94 5.37 12.31
C GLY A 235 -3.10 6.25 11.83
N LEU A 236 -3.96 5.75 10.95
CA LEU A 236 -5.02 6.56 10.31
C LEU A 236 -6.40 6.17 10.84
N ILE A 237 -7.22 7.18 11.15
CA ILE A 237 -8.67 6.98 11.33
C ILE A 237 -9.36 7.48 10.06
N ILE A 238 -9.98 6.58 9.32
CA ILE A 238 -10.60 6.87 8.04
C ILE A 238 -12.12 6.85 8.16
N THR A 239 -12.78 7.80 7.51
CA THR A 239 -14.24 7.92 7.44
C THR A 239 -14.82 6.95 6.41
N GLY A 240 -16.12 6.65 6.50
CA GLY A 240 -16.90 5.93 5.47
C GLY A 240 -16.98 6.62 4.11
N ALA A 241 -16.32 7.75 3.93
CA ALA A 241 -16.14 8.44 2.64
C ALA A 241 -14.70 8.36 2.11
N GLY A 242 -13.80 7.65 2.80
CA GLY A 242 -12.39 7.53 2.45
C GLY A 242 -11.51 8.72 2.77
N MET A 243 -11.99 9.62 3.63
CA MET A 243 -11.22 10.77 4.13
C MET A 243 -10.64 10.46 5.51
N CYS A 244 -9.44 10.95 5.81
CA CYS A 244 -8.77 10.76 7.10
C CYS A 244 -9.13 11.84 8.12
N LEU A 245 -9.26 11.46 9.39
CA LEU A 245 -9.40 12.41 10.49
C LEU A 245 -8.09 13.15 10.72
N GLU A 246 -8.18 14.47 10.72
CA GLU A 246 -7.05 15.37 10.87
C GLU A 246 -7.33 16.41 11.95
N ALA A 247 -6.38 16.61 12.85
CA ALA A 247 -6.40 17.73 13.77
C ALA A 247 -6.00 19.02 13.05
N THR A 248 -6.78 20.09 13.17
CA THR A 248 -6.46 21.37 12.49
C THR A 248 -5.35 22.17 13.19
N GLY A 249 -4.53 21.50 14.01
CA GLY A 249 -3.50 22.07 14.87
C GLY A 249 -3.31 21.22 16.13
N THR A 250 -2.17 21.40 16.79
CA THR A 250 -1.78 20.55 17.94
C THR A 250 -2.24 21.08 19.30
N LYS A 251 -2.79 22.30 19.37
CA LYS A 251 -3.20 22.94 20.63
C LYS A 251 -4.46 22.29 21.21
N LYS A 252 -4.59 22.36 22.52
CA LYS A 252 -5.82 21.99 23.24
C LYS A 252 -7.03 22.74 22.67
N GLY A 253 -8.08 22.00 22.35
CA GLY A 253 -9.31 22.51 21.74
C GLY A 253 -9.25 22.67 20.22
N ALA A 254 -8.15 22.29 19.56
CA ALA A 254 -8.07 22.27 18.11
C ALA A 254 -9.16 21.34 17.55
N PRO A 255 -10.02 21.82 16.62
CA PRO A 255 -11.04 20.98 15.98
C PRO A 255 -10.44 19.78 15.24
N ILE A 256 -11.22 18.71 15.17
CA ILE A 256 -10.97 17.62 14.22
C ILE A 256 -11.84 17.84 12.98
N LYS A 257 -11.25 17.60 11.81
CA LYS A 257 -11.91 17.66 10.51
C LYS A 257 -11.51 16.43 9.69
N SER A 258 -12.09 16.26 8.51
CA SER A 258 -11.64 15.22 7.58
C SER A 258 -10.95 15.82 6.36
N TYR A 259 -9.80 15.25 5.98
CA TYR A 259 -9.01 15.63 4.81
C TYR A 259 -8.61 14.39 3.99
N GLY A 260 -8.04 14.61 2.80
CA GLY A 260 -7.47 13.51 2.02
C GLY A 260 -6.35 12.84 2.80
N CYS A 261 -6.28 11.51 2.75
CA CYS A 261 -5.26 10.74 3.46
C CYS A 261 -3.89 10.96 2.80
N ASP A 262 -2.95 11.51 3.55
CA ASP A 262 -1.57 11.75 3.09
C ASP A 262 -0.52 11.31 4.13
N GLY A 263 -0.98 10.75 5.27
CA GLY A 263 -0.12 10.22 6.32
C GLY A 263 0.58 11.30 7.15
N ASN A 264 0.26 12.59 6.96
CA ASN A 264 0.94 13.67 7.66
C ASN A 264 0.73 13.58 9.18
N ALA A 265 1.61 14.22 9.95
CA ALA A 265 1.60 14.13 11.42
C ALA A 265 0.27 14.56 12.08
N MET A 266 -0.55 15.40 11.42
CA MET A 266 -1.87 15.82 11.90
C MET A 266 -2.97 14.74 11.71
N GLN A 267 -2.67 13.68 10.95
CA GLN A 267 -3.54 12.52 10.69
C GLN A 267 -3.12 11.29 11.48
N GLN A 268 -2.07 11.39 12.29
CA GLN A 268 -1.47 10.25 12.98
C GLN A 268 -2.11 10.03 14.36
N TRP A 269 -2.68 8.85 14.54
CA TRP A 269 -3.43 8.42 15.72
C TRP A 269 -2.95 7.05 16.19
N THR A 270 -2.87 6.86 17.49
CA THR A 270 -2.68 5.55 18.13
C THR A 270 -3.92 5.19 18.93
N ALA A 271 -4.35 3.93 18.88
CA ALA A 271 -5.41 3.44 19.75
C ALA A 271 -4.81 2.73 20.96
N SER A 272 -5.34 2.99 22.15
CA SER A 272 -5.06 2.17 23.33
C SER A 272 -6.35 1.55 23.81
N VAL A 273 -6.37 0.22 23.90
CA VAL A 273 -7.50 -0.53 24.41
C VAL A 273 -7.39 -0.65 25.93
N LYS A 274 -8.40 -0.15 26.64
CA LYS A 274 -8.66 -0.54 28.03
C LYS A 274 -9.76 -1.60 28.02
N ARG A 275 -9.43 -2.83 28.44
CA ARG A 275 -10.45 -3.80 28.84
C ARG A 275 -11.12 -3.24 30.08
N MET A 276 -12.42 -2.96 29.99
CA MET A 276 -13.21 -2.56 31.14
C MET A 276 -14.15 -3.72 31.46
N ASP A 277 -13.81 -4.51 32.48
CA ASP A 277 -14.74 -5.47 33.08
C ASP A 277 -15.89 -4.68 33.71
N ILE A 278 -16.97 -4.46 32.95
CA ILE A 278 -18.21 -3.87 33.45
C ILE A 278 -19.17 -5.04 33.76
N PRO A 279 -19.39 -5.40 35.03
CA PRO A 279 -20.35 -6.46 35.37
C PRO A 279 -21.76 -6.05 34.93
N GLY A 280 -22.42 -6.89 34.12
CA GLY A 280 -23.83 -6.72 33.73
C GLY A 280 -24.09 -6.37 32.26
N PHE A 281 -23.07 -6.27 31.41
CA PHE A 281 -23.21 -6.18 29.95
C PHE A 281 -22.66 -7.44 29.26
N ALA A 282 -23.30 -8.59 29.50
CA ALA A 282 -23.06 -9.81 28.73
C ALA A 282 -24.07 -9.86 27.57
N ASN A 283 -23.62 -9.65 26.33
CA ASN A 283 -24.40 -10.08 25.17
C ASN A 283 -23.99 -11.50 24.79
N ILE A 284 -24.98 -12.31 24.42
CA ILE A 284 -25.01 -13.78 24.26
C ILE A 284 -24.14 -14.27 23.06
N ARG A 285 -23.09 -13.54 22.69
CA ARG A 285 -22.07 -13.92 21.69
C ARG A 285 -20.65 -13.50 22.08
N GLY A 286 -20.32 -13.61 23.37
CA GLY A 286 -18.93 -13.64 23.88
C GLY A 286 -17.96 -12.58 23.33
N GLY A 287 -18.08 -11.33 23.77
CA GLY A 287 -17.05 -10.32 23.52
C GLY A 287 -17.07 -9.19 24.55
N ASP A 288 -15.97 -9.02 25.27
CA ASP A 288 -15.72 -7.88 26.15
C ASP A 288 -15.82 -6.56 25.36
N MET A 289 -16.58 -5.56 25.84
CA MET A 289 -16.53 -4.23 25.23
C MET A 289 -15.14 -3.62 25.46
N GLN A 290 -14.35 -3.56 24.40
CA GLN A 290 -13.07 -2.86 24.39
C GLN A 290 -13.32 -1.36 24.31
N ILE A 291 -12.85 -0.61 25.31
CA ILE A 291 -12.90 0.85 25.28
C ILE A 291 -11.59 1.34 24.72
N MET A 292 -11.67 2.03 23.59
CA MET A 292 -10.53 2.62 22.90
C MET A 292 -10.36 4.08 23.33
N ARG A 293 -9.11 4.47 23.54
CA ARG A 293 -8.67 5.87 23.52
C ARG A 293 -7.83 6.07 22.27
N PHE A 294 -8.23 7.02 21.43
CA PHE A 294 -7.42 7.48 20.31
C PHE A 294 -6.56 8.67 20.73
N THR A 295 -5.24 8.53 20.59
CA THR A 295 -4.23 9.53 20.94
C THR A 295 -3.54 10.02 19.67
N HIS A 296 -3.67 11.30 19.38
CA HIS A 296 -2.99 11.97 18.29
C HIS A 296 -1.47 12.04 18.53
N SER A 297 -0.68 12.14 17.46
CA SER A 297 0.79 12.31 17.49
C SER A 297 1.29 13.43 18.43
N SER A 298 0.45 14.43 18.70
CA SER A 298 0.74 15.50 19.67
C SER A 298 0.60 15.09 21.14
N GLY A 299 0.26 13.82 21.44
CA GLY A 299 0.00 13.32 22.79
C GLY A 299 -1.36 13.71 23.38
N ARG A 300 -2.30 14.16 22.55
CA ARG A 300 -3.66 14.57 22.96
C ARG A 300 -4.71 13.61 22.43
N CYS A 301 -5.84 13.53 23.12
CA CYS A 301 -6.87 12.55 22.83
C CYS A 301 -7.98 13.11 21.94
N LEU A 302 -8.58 12.23 21.14
CA LEU A 302 -9.84 12.50 20.43
C LEU A 302 -10.96 12.68 21.45
N ASP A 303 -11.48 13.90 21.56
CA ASP A 303 -12.36 14.33 22.64
C ASP A 303 -13.65 14.97 22.09
N LEU A 304 -14.79 14.59 22.67
CA LEU A 304 -16.01 15.36 22.54
C LEU A 304 -16.07 16.44 23.61
N SER A 305 -16.22 17.69 23.21
CA SER A 305 -16.42 18.82 24.13
C SER A 305 -17.44 18.47 25.21
N ARG A 306 -16.96 18.44 26.46
CA ARG A 306 -17.75 18.02 27.61
C ARG A 306 -19.02 18.85 27.78
N SER A 307 -18.93 20.17 27.56
CA SER A 307 -20.07 21.09 27.70
C SER A 307 -21.24 20.76 26.76
N ASP A 308 -20.95 20.15 25.61
CA ASP A 308 -21.95 19.73 24.64
C ASP A 308 -22.34 18.25 24.84
N SER A 309 -21.36 17.37 25.06
CA SER A 309 -21.57 15.92 25.12
C SER A 309 -22.22 15.43 26.41
N ASP A 310 -22.01 16.10 27.56
CA ASP A 310 -22.72 15.78 28.80
C ASP A 310 -24.24 16.03 28.67
N LYS A 311 -24.64 16.91 27.74
CA LYS A 311 -26.04 17.18 27.37
C LYS A 311 -26.53 16.34 26.19
N LYS A 312 -25.68 15.44 25.67
CA LYS A 312 -25.94 14.64 24.45
C LYS A 312 -26.37 15.51 23.26
N LYS A 313 -25.80 16.71 23.15
CA LYS A 313 -26.20 17.68 22.13
C LYS A 313 -25.68 17.27 20.75
N ASN A 314 -26.58 17.17 19.78
CA ASN A 314 -26.21 16.98 18.38
C ASN A 314 -25.35 18.13 17.86
N GLY A 315 -24.27 17.80 17.15
CA GLY A 315 -23.28 18.74 16.67
C GLY A 315 -22.23 19.12 17.71
N SER A 316 -22.11 18.33 18.79
CA SER A 316 -21.07 18.46 19.81
C SER A 316 -19.69 18.56 19.15
N LYS A 317 -18.86 19.48 19.62
CA LYS A 317 -17.53 19.68 19.01
C LYS A 317 -16.64 18.47 19.28
N VAL A 318 -16.02 17.92 18.23
CA VAL A 318 -14.91 16.96 18.33
C VAL A 318 -13.60 17.74 18.21
N MET A 319 -12.66 17.48 19.12
CA MET A 319 -11.43 18.24 19.25
C MET A 319 -10.28 17.41 19.83
N LEU A 320 -9.06 17.95 19.74
CA LEU A 320 -7.96 17.50 20.58
C LEU A 320 -8.11 18.05 21.98
N TRP A 321 -7.94 17.19 22.98
CA TRP A 321 -7.87 17.61 24.38
C TRP A 321 -6.85 16.80 25.17
N ASP A 322 -6.43 17.32 26.32
CA ASP A 322 -5.50 16.58 27.16
C ASP A 322 -6.15 15.26 27.59
N CYS A 323 -5.41 14.17 27.50
CA CYS A 323 -5.93 12.85 27.78
C CYS A 323 -6.35 12.72 29.25
N HIS A 324 -7.61 12.40 29.48
CA HIS A 324 -8.20 12.11 30.77
C HIS A 324 -9.23 10.99 30.59
N ASP A 325 -9.28 9.99 31.46
CA ASP A 325 -10.19 8.81 31.40
C ASP A 325 -11.71 9.12 31.44
N GLY A 326 -12.10 10.37 31.15
CA GLY A 326 -13.46 10.84 30.98
C GLY A 326 -14.20 10.14 29.85
N ALA A 327 -15.52 10.03 30.04
CA ALA A 327 -16.43 9.34 29.13
C ALA A 327 -16.47 9.93 27.71
N ASN A 328 -16.07 11.19 27.56
CA ASN A 328 -16.02 11.93 26.30
C ASN A 328 -14.74 11.68 25.47
N GLN A 329 -13.79 10.88 25.97
CA GLN A 329 -12.58 10.42 25.25
C GLN A 329 -12.50 8.89 25.14
N ALA A 330 -13.51 8.20 25.65
CA ALA A 330 -13.60 6.76 25.72
C ALA A 330 -14.59 6.29 24.66
N TRP A 331 -14.08 5.61 23.63
CA TRP A 331 -14.83 5.22 22.43
C TRP A 331 -15.01 3.70 22.40
N GLY A 332 -16.25 3.25 22.26
CA GLY A 332 -16.59 1.85 21.98
C GLY A 332 -17.13 1.71 20.56
N THR A 333 -17.03 0.51 20.00
CA THR A 333 -17.68 0.18 18.73
C THR A 333 -19.12 -0.25 19.00
N LEU A 334 -20.08 0.34 18.27
CA LEU A 334 -21.44 -0.19 18.21
C LEU A 334 -21.54 -1.18 17.06
N MET A 335 -21.95 -2.40 17.37
CA MET A 335 -22.42 -3.37 16.38
C MET A 335 -23.95 -3.32 16.37
N ARG A 336 -24.54 -2.90 15.25
CA ARG A 336 -25.99 -2.98 15.05
C ARG A 336 -26.28 -4.34 14.42
N ASN A 337 -27.00 -5.19 15.16
CA ASN A 337 -27.60 -6.41 14.60
C ASN A 337 -28.72 -6.05 13.63
#